data_AF-A0A4V1UIW2-F1
#
_entry.id   AF-A0A4V1UIW2-F1
#
_cell.length_a   1.000
_cell.length_b   1.000
_cell.length_c   1.000
_cell.angle_alpha   90.00
_cell.angle_beta   90.00
_cell.angle_gamma   90.00
#
_symmetry.space_group_name_H-M   'P 1'
#
loop_
_entity.id
_entity.type
_entity.pdbx_description
1 polymer ?
#
loop_
_entity_poly.entity_id
_entity_poly.type
_entity_poly.pdbx_seq_one_letter_code
_entity_poly.pdbx_strand_id
1 'polypeptide(L)'
;MAKLCCHACFGDRGLRRDIIPTLSAGDGVCGYCATADVPLVEPIALRDVFELLVSVYEPNPAGKTLVDWLKADWDLFSHPAMDAAHAKELLSDILDDGEIVRQKFSPSAVYHSEALARWETLRDELMWKNRYFLDEVLDTDRLEELLSHLPADDMPKTWYRARILDRD
;
A
#
# COMPACT_ATOMS: atom_id res chain seq x y z
N MET A 1 -14.73 -23.47 10.63
CA MET A 1 -13.49 -22.74 10.95
C MET A 1 -13.29 -21.71 9.87
N ALA A 2 -13.02 -20.45 10.24
CA ALA A 2 -12.64 -19.44 9.27
C ALA A 2 -11.30 -19.81 8.63
N LYS A 3 -11.12 -19.48 7.35
CA LYS A 3 -9.82 -19.64 6.67
C LYS A 3 -8.85 -18.59 7.24
N LEU A 4 -7.59 -18.96 7.42
CA LEU A 4 -6.53 -18.00 7.79
C LEU A 4 -5.79 -17.52 6.55
N CYS A 5 -5.42 -16.24 6.54
CA CYS A 5 -4.63 -15.63 5.47
C CYS A 5 -3.17 -15.42 5.89
N CYS A 6 -2.32 -15.03 4.96
CA CYS A 6 -0.90 -14.76 5.21
C CYS A 6 -0.45 -13.54 4.40
N HIS A 7 0.78 -13.07 4.65
CA HIS A 7 1.33 -11.90 3.95
C HIS A 7 1.44 -12.09 2.43
N ALA A 8 1.62 -13.32 1.95
CA ALA A 8 1.74 -13.60 0.52
C ALA A 8 0.42 -13.34 -0.23
N CYS A 9 -0.73 -13.40 0.44
CA CYS A 9 -2.01 -13.01 -0.16
C CYS A 9 -2.02 -11.56 -0.65
N PHE A 10 -1.23 -10.69 -0.02
CA PHE A 10 -1.25 -9.26 -0.29
C PHE A 10 -0.06 -8.81 -1.11
N GLY A 11 1.12 -9.41 -0.91
CA GLY A 11 2.36 -8.95 -1.57
C GLY A 11 2.93 -7.67 -0.95
N ASP A 12 2.32 -7.15 0.11
CA ASP A 12 2.79 -5.94 0.80
C ASP A 12 3.89 -6.24 1.82
N ARG A 13 4.85 -5.31 1.89
CA ARG A 13 6.01 -5.41 2.78
C ARG A 13 5.65 -5.11 4.23
N GLY A 14 4.84 -4.10 4.49
CA GLY A 14 4.45 -3.72 5.86
C GLY A 14 3.62 -4.81 6.52
N LEU A 15 2.67 -5.39 5.77
CA LEU A 15 1.91 -6.56 6.20
C LEU A 15 2.83 -7.75 6.51
N ARG A 16 3.84 -8.00 5.68
CA ARG A 16 4.79 -9.11 5.88
C ARG A 16 5.66 -8.94 7.12
N ARG A 17 6.21 -7.74 7.34
CA ARG A 17 7.27 -7.53 8.35
C ARG A 17 6.73 -7.07 9.69
N ASP A 18 5.73 -6.19 9.67
CA ASP A 18 5.42 -5.35 10.82
C ASP A 18 4.03 -5.67 11.40
N ILE A 19 3.06 -6.05 10.56
CA ILE A 19 1.67 -6.25 10.99
C ILE A 19 1.37 -7.73 11.25
N ILE A 20 1.40 -8.58 10.23
CA ILE A 20 0.97 -9.99 10.36
C ILE A 20 1.77 -10.76 11.42
N PRO A 21 3.10 -10.60 11.56
CA PRO A 21 3.84 -11.27 12.63
C PRO A 21 3.38 -10.92 14.05
N THR A 22 2.85 -9.71 14.26
CA THR A 22 2.34 -9.28 15.58
C THR A 22 0.95 -9.83 15.91
N LEU A 23 0.20 -10.23 14.88
CA LEU A 23 -1.17 -10.73 14.98
C LEU A 23 -1.27 -12.25 14.76
N SER A 24 -0.16 -12.91 14.43
CA SER A 24 -0.18 -14.30 13.98
C SER A 24 -0.56 -15.27 15.08
N ALA A 25 -1.38 -16.26 14.73
CA ALA A 25 -1.76 -17.38 15.60
C ALA A 25 -0.80 -18.59 15.47
N GLY A 26 0.24 -18.48 14.66
CA GLY A 26 1.21 -19.54 14.37
C GLY A 26 1.44 -19.74 12.86
N ASP A 27 2.40 -20.60 12.54
CA ASP A 27 2.77 -20.91 11.16
C ASP A 27 1.94 -22.06 10.58
N GLY A 28 1.68 -22.03 9.28
CA GLY A 28 0.97 -23.11 8.60
C GLY A 28 0.79 -22.88 7.10
N VAL A 29 -0.24 -23.53 6.54
CA VAL A 29 -0.63 -23.39 5.12
C VAL A 29 -1.79 -22.41 5.00
N CYS A 30 -1.61 -21.36 4.19
CA CYS A 30 -2.61 -20.33 3.98
C CYS A 30 -3.88 -20.86 3.31
N GLY A 31 -5.05 -20.50 3.85
CA GLY A 31 -6.35 -20.93 3.33
C GLY A 31 -6.80 -20.25 2.04
N TYR A 32 -6.08 -19.21 1.57
CA TYR A 32 -6.43 -18.45 0.36
C TYR A 32 -5.42 -18.67 -0.76
N CYS A 33 -4.12 -18.47 -0.49
CA CYS A 33 -3.08 -18.58 -1.52
C CYS A 33 -2.28 -19.88 -1.48
N ALA A 34 -2.55 -20.76 -0.50
CA ALA A 34 -1.88 -22.03 -0.28
C ALA A 34 -0.36 -21.97 -0.02
N THR A 35 0.20 -20.78 0.24
CA THR A 35 1.58 -20.63 0.69
C THR A 35 1.75 -21.37 2.02
N ALA A 36 2.77 -22.23 2.10
CA ALA A 36 3.08 -23.04 3.26
C ALA A 36 4.18 -22.41 4.11
N ASP A 37 4.29 -22.86 5.37
CA ASP A 37 5.32 -22.47 6.33
C ASP A 37 5.42 -20.94 6.52
N VAL A 38 4.26 -20.29 6.61
CA VAL A 38 4.15 -18.83 6.81
C VAL A 38 3.28 -18.49 8.02
N PRO A 39 3.53 -17.35 8.67
CA PRO A 39 2.66 -16.84 9.73
C PRO A 39 1.23 -16.64 9.21
N LEU A 40 0.28 -17.22 9.93
CA LEU A 40 -1.14 -17.15 9.61
C LEU A 40 -1.87 -16.21 10.57
N VAL A 41 -2.84 -15.48 10.03
CA VAL A 41 -3.68 -14.54 10.78
C VAL A 41 -5.14 -14.71 10.37
N GLU A 42 -6.05 -14.46 11.31
CA GLU A 42 -7.47 -14.34 10.98
C GLU A 42 -7.71 -13.08 10.13
N PRO A 43 -8.40 -13.16 8.99
CA PRO A 43 -8.66 -12.00 8.14
C PRO A 43 -9.22 -10.79 8.89
N ILE A 44 -10.14 -11.05 9.82
CA ILE A 44 -10.80 -10.04 10.65
C ILE A 44 -9.83 -9.20 11.49
N ALA A 45 -8.68 -9.76 11.88
CA ALA A 45 -7.68 -9.05 12.67
C ALA A 45 -6.95 -7.95 11.86
N LEU A 46 -7.08 -7.97 10.52
CA LEU A 46 -6.52 -6.94 9.63
C LEU A 46 -7.51 -5.80 9.35
N ARG A 47 -8.73 -5.85 9.90
CA ARG A 47 -9.81 -4.89 9.60
C ARG A 47 -9.35 -3.45 9.78
N ASP A 48 -8.84 -3.08 10.95
CA ASP A 48 -8.49 -1.69 11.26
C ASP A 48 -7.48 -1.10 10.27
N VAL A 49 -6.55 -1.92 9.79
CA VAL A 49 -5.55 -1.54 8.77
C VAL A 49 -6.22 -1.32 7.41
N PHE A 50 -7.11 -2.23 7.01
CA PHE A 50 -7.81 -2.15 5.73
C PHE A 50 -8.91 -1.09 5.70
N GLU A 51 -9.56 -0.79 6.82
CA GLU A 51 -10.55 0.28 6.92
C GLU A 51 -9.91 1.65 6.67
N LEU A 52 -8.72 1.90 7.23
CA LEU A 52 -7.97 3.12 6.94
C LEU A 52 -7.70 3.25 5.44
N LEU A 53 -7.25 2.16 4.81
CA LEU A 53 -6.97 2.10 3.39
C LEU A 53 -8.22 2.28 2.52
N VAL A 54 -9.34 1.64 2.88
CA VAL A 54 -10.61 1.72 2.13
C VAL A 54 -11.27 3.09 2.30
N SER A 55 -11.05 3.78 3.43
CA SER A 55 -11.65 5.08 3.73
C SER A 55 -11.31 6.20 2.75
N VAL A 56 -10.25 6.03 1.94
CA VAL A 56 -9.87 7.00 0.89
C VAL A 56 -10.72 6.90 -0.38
N TYR A 57 -11.57 5.87 -0.46
CA TYR A 57 -12.49 5.63 -1.58
C TYR A 57 -13.94 5.89 -1.16
N GLU A 58 -14.75 6.39 -2.09
CA GLU A 58 -16.18 6.65 -1.88
C GLU A 58 -17.05 5.88 -2.89
N PRO A 59 -18.27 5.47 -2.53
CA PRO A 59 -19.17 4.76 -3.43
C PRO A 59 -19.46 5.55 -4.70
N ASN A 60 -19.26 4.92 -5.85
CA ASN A 60 -19.50 5.50 -7.17
C ASN A 60 -19.92 4.42 -8.18
N PRO A 61 -21.17 4.43 -8.70
CA PRO A 61 -21.65 3.44 -9.66
C PRO A 61 -20.85 3.34 -10.97
N ALA A 62 -20.17 4.43 -11.36
CA ALA A 62 -19.31 4.47 -12.54
C ALA A 62 -17.86 4.01 -12.26
N GLY A 63 -17.55 3.71 -11.00
CA GLY A 63 -16.21 3.33 -10.54
C GLY A 63 -15.82 1.87 -10.76
N LYS A 64 -14.80 1.44 -10.02
CA LYS A 64 -14.27 0.06 -10.01
C LYS A 64 -14.50 -0.59 -8.65
N THR A 65 -14.30 -1.90 -8.54
CA THR A 65 -14.38 -2.56 -7.23
C THR A 65 -13.19 -2.17 -6.35
N LEU A 66 -13.32 -2.28 -5.02
CA LEU A 66 -12.19 -2.01 -4.12
C LEU A 66 -10.98 -2.87 -4.46
N VAL A 67 -11.17 -4.16 -4.75
CA VAL A 67 -10.06 -5.06 -5.15
C VAL A 67 -9.30 -4.53 -6.37
N ASP A 68 -9.99 -3.96 -7.36
CA ASP A 68 -9.34 -3.41 -8.55
C ASP A 68 -8.51 -2.15 -8.22
N TRP A 69 -9.02 -1.30 -7.32
CA TRP A 69 -8.28 -0.13 -6.84
C TRP A 69 -7.08 -0.52 -5.99
N LEU A 70 -7.26 -1.43 -5.05
CA LEU A 70 -6.19 -1.91 -4.18
C LEU A 70 -5.07 -2.61 -4.99
N LYS A 71 -5.43 -3.31 -6.07
CA LYS A 71 -4.46 -3.84 -7.04
C LYS A 71 -3.71 -2.75 -7.78
N ALA A 72 -4.43 -1.74 -8.29
CA ALA A 72 -3.84 -0.73 -9.16
C ALA A 72 -3.00 0.33 -8.40
N ASP A 73 -3.51 0.80 -7.26
CA ASP A 73 -2.93 1.92 -6.53
C ASP A 73 -1.87 1.45 -5.51
N TRP A 74 -2.01 0.23 -4.99
CA TRP A 74 -1.20 -0.28 -3.87
C TRP A 74 -0.45 -1.58 -4.18
N ASP A 75 -0.61 -2.12 -5.39
CA ASP A 75 -0.03 -3.41 -5.82
C ASP A 75 -0.39 -4.59 -4.88
N LEU A 76 -1.56 -4.51 -4.23
CA LEU A 76 -2.05 -5.58 -3.37
C LEU A 76 -2.58 -6.75 -4.18
N PHE A 77 -2.57 -7.94 -3.57
CA PHE A 77 -3.10 -9.18 -4.16
C PHE A 77 -2.37 -9.62 -5.44
N SER A 78 -1.06 -9.39 -5.49
CA SER A 78 -0.18 -9.72 -6.62
C SER A 78 0.16 -11.22 -6.73
N HIS A 79 -0.15 -12.03 -5.72
CA HIS A 79 0.11 -13.47 -5.76
C HIS A 79 -0.75 -14.18 -6.82
N PRO A 80 -0.21 -15.17 -7.57
CA PRO A 80 -0.94 -15.81 -8.68
C PRO A 80 -2.28 -16.45 -8.30
N ALA A 81 -2.39 -16.98 -7.08
CA ALA A 81 -3.63 -17.55 -6.55
C ALA A 81 -4.69 -16.49 -6.16
N MET A 82 -4.31 -15.22 -6.06
CA MET A 82 -5.19 -14.11 -5.65
C MET A 82 -5.85 -13.45 -6.86
N ASP A 83 -6.58 -14.26 -7.63
CA ASP A 83 -7.44 -13.76 -8.69
C ASP A 83 -8.56 -12.85 -8.15
N ALA A 84 -9.37 -12.28 -9.03
CA ALA A 84 -10.43 -11.36 -8.61
C ALA A 84 -11.46 -12.01 -7.66
N ALA A 85 -11.68 -13.32 -7.72
CA ALA A 85 -12.63 -14.00 -6.84
C ALA A 85 -12.03 -14.22 -5.45
N HIS A 86 -10.81 -14.77 -5.38
CA HIS A 86 -10.12 -15.02 -4.12
C HIS A 86 -9.77 -13.72 -3.37
N ALA A 87 -9.38 -12.67 -4.10
CA ALA A 87 -9.13 -11.36 -3.50
C ALA A 87 -10.41 -10.72 -2.95
N LYS A 88 -11.55 -10.89 -3.63
CA LYS A 88 -12.86 -10.43 -3.10
C LYS A 88 -13.29 -11.24 -1.89
N GLU A 89 -13.13 -12.56 -1.91
CA GLU A 89 -13.41 -13.42 -0.76
C GLU A 89 -12.60 -12.95 0.46
N LEU A 90 -11.28 -12.82 0.29
CA LEU A 90 -10.40 -12.37 1.38
C LEU A 90 -10.75 -10.97 1.88
N LEU A 91 -10.99 -10.01 0.99
CA LEU A 91 -11.36 -8.65 1.40
C LEU A 91 -12.71 -8.60 2.13
N SER A 92 -13.69 -9.40 1.70
CA SER A 92 -14.96 -9.55 2.43
C SER A 92 -14.75 -10.11 3.82
N ASP A 93 -13.87 -11.11 3.97
CA ASP A 93 -13.59 -11.74 5.27
C ASP A 93 -12.80 -10.80 6.20
N ILE A 94 -11.95 -9.92 5.66
CA ILE A 94 -11.26 -8.88 6.44
C ILE A 94 -12.25 -7.84 6.96
N LEU A 95 -13.13 -7.37 6.10
CA LEU A 95 -14.09 -6.31 6.45
C LEU A 95 -15.34 -6.85 7.16
N ASP A 96 -15.57 -8.16 7.11
CA ASP A 96 -16.84 -8.82 7.50
C ASP A 96 -18.05 -8.21 6.78
N ASP A 97 -17.85 -7.85 5.51
CA ASP A 97 -18.87 -7.25 4.66
C ASP A 97 -18.77 -7.85 3.25
N GLY A 98 -19.70 -8.76 2.93
CA GLY A 98 -19.76 -9.41 1.62
C GLY A 98 -20.35 -8.53 0.51
N GLU A 99 -21.02 -7.43 0.87
CA GLU A 99 -21.67 -6.53 -0.10
C GLU A 99 -20.71 -5.40 -0.52
N ILE A 100 -19.81 -4.96 0.35
CA ILE A 100 -18.85 -3.89 0.01
C ILE A 100 -17.99 -4.25 -1.20
N VAL A 101 -17.55 -5.50 -1.34
CA VAL A 101 -16.70 -5.94 -2.46
C VAL A 101 -17.45 -6.05 -3.80
N ARG A 102 -18.80 -5.96 -3.77
CA ARG A 102 -19.68 -5.95 -4.95
C ARG A 102 -20.00 -4.54 -5.40
N GLN A 103 -19.84 -3.56 -4.52
CA GLN A 103 -20.03 -2.16 -4.82
C GLN A 103 -18.85 -1.61 -5.65
N LYS A 104 -19.09 -0.45 -6.25
CA LYS A 104 -18.11 0.28 -7.03
C LYS A 104 -17.76 1.58 -6.32
N PHE A 105 -16.51 1.98 -6.45
CA PHE A 105 -15.91 3.10 -5.76
C PHE A 105 -15.04 3.92 -6.70
N SER A 106 -14.78 5.16 -6.29
CA SER A 106 -13.73 6.01 -6.85
C SER A 106 -12.92 6.63 -5.72
N PRO A 107 -11.66 7.03 -5.95
CA PRO A 107 -10.92 7.84 -4.98
C PRO A 107 -11.72 9.08 -4.61
N SER A 108 -11.86 9.36 -3.32
CA SER A 108 -12.62 10.52 -2.86
C SER A 108 -11.86 11.81 -3.15
N ALA A 109 -12.57 12.82 -3.65
CA ALA A 109 -12.01 14.13 -3.92
C ALA A 109 -11.49 14.83 -2.64
N VAL A 110 -11.96 14.42 -1.46
CA VAL A 110 -11.53 14.97 -0.17
C VAL A 110 -10.04 14.69 0.11
N TYR A 111 -9.52 13.57 -0.39
CA TYR A 111 -8.11 13.19 -0.24
C TYR A 111 -7.23 13.66 -1.40
N HIS A 112 -7.78 14.47 -2.32
CA HIS A 112 -7.00 15.07 -3.40
C HIS A 112 -6.10 16.17 -2.82
N SER A 113 -4.83 15.82 -2.54
CA SER A 113 -3.91 16.76 -1.89
C SER A 113 -3.23 17.69 -2.89
N GLU A 114 -3.09 18.97 -2.52
CA GLU A 114 -2.15 19.90 -3.16
C GLU A 114 -0.68 19.51 -2.91
N ALA A 115 -0.41 18.57 -2.01
CA ALA A 115 0.94 18.18 -1.62
C ALA A 115 1.74 17.63 -2.81
N LEU A 116 1.07 16.94 -3.75
CA LEU A 116 1.73 16.50 -4.98
C LEU A 116 2.16 17.67 -5.86
N ALA A 117 1.31 18.70 -6.01
CA ALA A 117 1.67 19.92 -6.74
C ALA A 117 2.81 20.70 -6.06
N ARG A 118 2.83 20.71 -4.71
CA ARG A 118 3.93 21.29 -3.93
C ARG A 118 5.23 20.49 -4.08
N TRP A 119 5.15 19.17 -4.13
CA TRP A 119 6.30 18.30 -4.40
C TRP A 119 6.90 18.58 -5.78
N GLU A 120 6.07 18.68 -6.82
CA GLU A 120 6.54 19.03 -8.17
C GLU A 120 7.23 20.40 -8.18
N THR A 121 6.66 21.38 -7.48
CA THR A 121 7.26 22.72 -7.33
C THR A 121 8.62 22.66 -6.64
N LEU A 122 8.71 21.95 -5.51
CA LEU A 122 9.96 21.75 -4.76
C LEU A 122 11.01 21.03 -5.61
N ARG A 123 10.62 19.97 -6.32
CA ARG A 123 11.51 19.23 -7.22
C ARG A 123 12.06 20.14 -8.30
N ASP A 124 11.21 20.90 -8.96
CA ASP A 124 11.61 21.78 -10.06
C ASP A 124 12.53 22.92 -9.57
N GLU A 125 12.27 23.44 -8.37
CA GLU A 125 13.16 24.42 -7.73
C GLU A 125 14.55 23.84 -7.43
N LEU A 126 14.60 22.66 -6.81
CA LEU A 126 15.84 21.95 -6.50
C LEU A 126 16.64 21.58 -7.75
N MET A 127 15.96 21.20 -8.83
CA MET A 127 16.60 20.80 -10.07
C MET A 127 17.10 21.99 -10.89
N TRP A 128 16.31 23.07 -11.00
CA TRP A 128 16.51 24.09 -12.03
C TRP A 128 16.68 25.52 -11.54
N LYS A 129 16.25 25.86 -10.32
CA LYS A 129 16.24 27.24 -9.84
C LYS A 129 17.30 27.48 -8.76
N ASN A 130 17.15 26.83 -7.61
CA ASN A 130 17.81 27.23 -6.36
C ASN A 130 18.29 26.02 -5.55
N ARG A 131 19.13 25.20 -6.20
CA ARG A 131 19.62 23.87 -5.73
C ARG A 131 20.13 23.81 -4.28
N TYR A 132 20.60 24.93 -3.72
CA TYR A 132 21.18 24.99 -2.37
C TYR A 132 20.51 26.01 -1.45
N PHE A 133 19.55 26.79 -1.95
CA PHE A 133 18.92 27.89 -1.23
C PHE A 133 17.43 27.95 -1.60
N LEU A 134 16.65 27.08 -0.97
CA LEU A 134 15.20 27.04 -1.20
C LEU A 134 14.54 28.36 -0.78
N ASP A 135 13.63 28.85 -1.60
CA ASP A 135 12.79 30.02 -1.32
C ASP A 135 11.71 29.66 -0.27
N GLU A 136 11.26 28.39 -0.23
CA GLU A 136 10.37 27.87 0.81
C GLU A 136 11.10 27.02 1.86
N VAL A 137 10.70 27.15 3.12
CA VAL A 137 11.27 26.38 4.23
C VAL A 137 10.85 24.92 4.11
N LEU A 138 11.82 24.02 4.01
CA LEU A 138 11.60 22.59 4.05
C LEU A 138 11.32 22.14 5.49
N ASP A 139 10.16 21.52 5.73
CA ASP A 139 9.83 20.87 6.99
C ASP A 139 10.64 19.57 7.12
N THR A 140 11.80 19.66 7.78
CA THR A 140 12.73 18.55 7.93
C THR A 140 12.19 17.43 8.80
N ASP A 141 11.40 17.77 9.83
CA ASP A 141 10.85 16.80 10.77
C ASP A 141 9.80 15.93 10.06
N ARG A 142 8.91 16.57 9.30
CA ARG A 142 7.93 15.85 8.47
C ARG A 142 8.60 15.03 7.39
N LEU A 143 9.67 15.54 6.78
CA LEU A 143 10.42 14.78 5.78
C LEU A 143 11.08 13.55 6.41
N GLU A 144 11.66 13.67 7.60
CA GLU A 144 12.25 12.54 8.32
C GLU A 144 11.20 11.45 8.62
N GLU A 145 10.02 11.84 9.09
CA GLU A 145 8.90 10.92 9.32
C GLU A 145 8.53 10.19 8.02
N LEU A 146 8.35 10.91 6.91
CA LEU A 146 8.02 10.31 5.61
C LEU A 146 9.13 9.38 5.10
N LEU A 147 10.40 9.75 5.28
CA LEU A 147 11.54 8.92 4.89
C LEU A 147 11.62 7.64 5.71
N SER A 148 11.17 7.65 6.97
CA SER A 148 11.14 6.45 7.82
C SER A 148 10.19 5.36 7.30
N HIS A 149 9.19 5.74 6.50
CA HIS A 149 8.27 4.82 5.84
C HIS A 149 8.80 4.28 4.51
N LEU A 150 9.93 4.79 4.00
CA LEU A 150 10.48 4.30 2.73
C LEU A 150 10.95 2.85 2.86
N PRO A 151 10.69 2.02 1.85
CA PRO A 151 11.12 0.63 1.87
C PRO A 151 12.64 0.51 1.57
N ALA A 152 13.49 0.79 2.57
CA ALA A 152 14.95 0.92 2.43
C ALA A 152 15.78 -0.08 3.28
N ASP A 153 15.27 -1.30 3.50
CA ASP A 153 15.90 -2.27 4.42
C ASP A 153 17.29 -2.75 3.98
N ASP A 154 17.46 -2.93 2.66
CA ASP A 154 18.64 -3.54 2.06
C ASP A 154 19.41 -2.55 1.19
N MET A 155 19.49 -1.28 1.62
CA MET A 155 20.19 -0.28 0.84
C MET A 155 21.68 -0.63 0.71
N PRO A 156 22.24 -0.57 -0.51
CA PRO A 156 23.65 -0.87 -0.72
C PRO A 156 24.50 0.14 0.06
N LYS A 157 25.60 -0.33 0.66
CA LYS A 157 26.56 0.56 1.35
C LYS A 157 27.34 1.43 0.37
N THR A 158 27.43 0.99 -0.88
CA THR A 158 28.11 1.72 -1.96
C THR A 158 27.08 2.46 -2.78
N TRP A 159 27.17 3.79 -2.76
CA TRP A 159 26.30 4.68 -3.50
C TRP A 159 27.06 5.30 -4.65
N TYR A 160 26.43 5.35 -5.82
CA TYR A 160 26.97 6.06 -6.98
C TYR A 160 26.19 7.35 -7.16
N ARG A 161 26.89 8.41 -7.56
CA ARG A 161 26.24 9.66 -7.94
C ARG A 161 25.47 9.43 -9.23
N ALA A 162 24.14 9.46 -9.16
CA ALA A 162 23.31 9.51 -10.36
C ALA A 162 23.66 10.75 -11.18
N ARG A 163 23.96 10.56 -12.47
CA ARG A 163 24.09 11.64 -13.44
C ARG A 163 22.83 11.61 -14.30
N ILE A 164 22.23 12.78 -14.51
CA ILE A 164 21.14 12.93 -15.47
C ILE A 164 21.74 12.62 -16.84
N LEU A 165 21.20 11.60 -17.51
CA LEU A 165 21.50 11.33 -18.91
C LEU A 165 20.59 12.28 -19.71
N ASP A 166 21.14 13.34 -20.28
CA ASP A 166 20.42 14.05 -21.34
C ASP A 166 20.30 13.06 -22.50
N ARG A 167 19.06 12.73 -22.87
CA ARG A 167 18.77 11.95 -24.06
C ARG A 167 18.92 12.88 -25.25
N ASP A 168 19.95 12.65 -26.07
CA ASP A 168 19.91 13.03 -27.49
C ASP A 168 18.87 12.17 -28.23
#